data_AF-A0A081S6Z6-F1
#
_entry.id   AF-A0A081S6Z6-F1
#
_cell.length_a   1.000
_cell.length_b   1.000
_cell.length_c   1.000
_cell.angle_alpha   90.00
_cell.angle_beta   90.00
_cell.angle_gamma   90.00
#
_symmetry.space_group_name_H-M   'P 1'
#
loop_
_entity.id
_entity.type
_entity.pdbx_description
1 polymer ?
#
loop_
_entity_poly.entity_id
_entity_poly.type
_entity_poly.pdbx_seq_one_letter_code
_entity_poly.pdbx_strand_id
1 'polypeptide(L)'
;KEAPSIIDEPAKLLEDAANTRAAIDEYTSLKETLEIIKKLNMDISGFGLMKYFFTNLFVIDTVNYEEITRSLEGVTINKYDLGSKEKSAILVIADNNDSDKVLKVLRSFNSNSFKIPEGFPQVPSEAYALAESKIKELTEKQASIKKQLAGLTKKSRRDILAIHEKAMVAKDVLETLRKPGGTKNFAVIQGFIPAKMESKFKDSTKQWTSVVEDIVDPKLKEQIPTLLDNKKFVRTFEVITKSQGIPKAGEPDPTPMIALMWPIFYGLMFADMGHGLLLMGMGLLFKVKGQGELSRWGMLIAISGAAAAIAGVGAGEAFGYHLDHMGPFEGLLEEGGALHSVSFLVGILSVAELTFEQVINILKVSLFLGIVHLVWAMTLRIIRLMKEGHKMVAYTEAIPNITLYGGIVVIMMCAIGSQYDVMNMYSKVHTESVPWVTIFLGEWAQVWIITRIAVVTVIASVVIMMIGGIMHAKKHPEDGADPASVIMEVFLGKTVECLAHTISYARLGIMLLVHAALLLTVNNAFTSLGGVESGGAMAMIIGGNLGIMMIEGLIVYIQSLRLHLYEFFTKWYTGGSQPFRQIRPELIYNQFVWKRK
;
A
#
# COMPACT_ATOMS: atom_id res chain seq x y z
N LYS A 1 -13.17 0.22 -47.69
CA LYS A 1 -14.47 0.80 -47.27
C LYS A 1 -14.49 0.75 -45.75
N GLU A 2 -13.93 1.78 -45.14
CA GLU A 2 -13.75 1.90 -43.70
C GLU A 2 -15.12 2.13 -43.07
N ALA A 3 -15.57 1.21 -42.21
CA ALA A 3 -16.65 1.53 -41.29
C ALA A 3 -16.12 2.64 -40.37
N PRO A 4 -16.85 3.74 -40.11
CA PRO A 4 -16.43 4.71 -39.12
C PRO A 4 -16.19 3.94 -37.82
N SER A 5 -14.96 4.03 -37.33
CA SER A 5 -14.57 3.30 -36.14
C SER A 5 -15.43 3.83 -34.99
N ILE A 6 -15.75 2.97 -34.01
CA ILE A 6 -16.47 3.35 -32.78
C ILE A 6 -15.76 4.51 -32.03
N ILE A 7 -14.54 4.86 -32.45
CA ILE A 7 -13.63 5.82 -31.84
C ILE A 7 -13.61 7.16 -32.59
N ASP A 8 -13.89 7.20 -33.91
CA ASP A 8 -13.71 8.40 -34.74
C ASP A 8 -14.71 9.52 -34.36
N GLU A 9 -15.96 9.16 -34.12
CA GLU A 9 -17.01 10.11 -33.72
C GLU A 9 -16.74 10.72 -32.32
N PRO A 10 -16.43 9.93 -31.26
CA PRO A 10 -15.96 10.48 -29.99
C PRO A 10 -14.70 11.33 -30.10
N ALA A 11 -13.72 10.92 -30.91
CA ALA A 11 -12.46 11.66 -31.09
C ALA A 11 -12.71 13.05 -31.70
N LYS A 12 -13.53 13.12 -32.75
CA LYS A 12 -13.92 14.38 -33.39
C LYS A 12 -14.68 15.30 -32.43
N LEU A 13 -15.60 14.75 -31.64
CA LEU A 13 -16.33 15.55 -30.64
C LEU A 13 -15.44 16.08 -29.51
N LEU A 14 -14.39 15.34 -29.13
CA LEU A 14 -13.39 15.81 -28.17
C LEU A 14 -12.53 16.94 -28.75
N GLU A 15 -12.13 16.83 -30.02
CA GLU A 15 -11.43 17.89 -30.74
C GLU A 15 -12.30 19.15 -30.89
N ASP A 16 -13.58 18.98 -31.28
CA ASP A 16 -14.56 20.07 -31.37
C ASP A 16 -14.79 20.73 -30.00
N ALA A 17 -14.81 19.96 -28.90
CA ALA A 17 -14.91 20.48 -27.55
C ALA A 17 -13.68 21.30 -27.14
N ALA A 18 -12.48 20.85 -27.51
CA ALA A 18 -11.22 21.55 -27.26
C ALA A 18 -11.16 22.88 -28.04
N ASN A 19 -11.50 22.84 -29.34
CA ASN A 19 -11.55 24.03 -30.19
C ASN A 19 -12.61 25.04 -29.70
N THR A 20 -13.79 24.56 -29.31
CA THR A 20 -14.85 25.42 -28.74
C THR A 20 -14.40 26.06 -27.43
N ARG A 21 -13.67 25.34 -26.57
CA ARG A 21 -13.12 25.89 -25.33
C ARG A 21 -12.07 26.97 -25.59
N ALA A 22 -11.13 26.70 -26.50
CA ALA A 22 -10.11 27.68 -26.88
C ALA A 22 -10.74 28.97 -27.43
N ALA A 23 -11.77 28.84 -28.27
CA ALA A 23 -12.52 29.98 -28.79
C ALA A 23 -13.26 30.76 -27.67
N ILE A 24 -13.86 30.07 -26.70
CA ILE A 24 -14.48 30.74 -25.54
C ILE A 24 -13.44 31.55 -24.76
N ASP A 25 -12.26 30.98 -24.50
CA ASP A 25 -11.19 31.64 -23.75
C ASP A 25 -10.69 32.89 -24.52
N GLU A 26 -10.52 32.78 -25.84
CA GLU A 26 -10.15 33.91 -26.72
C GLU A 26 -11.20 35.03 -26.70
N TYR A 27 -12.48 34.69 -26.91
CA TYR A 27 -13.55 35.69 -26.87
C TYR A 27 -13.76 36.28 -25.46
N THR A 28 -13.49 35.52 -24.41
CA THR A 28 -13.55 36.01 -23.03
C THR A 28 -12.45 37.04 -22.77
N SER A 29 -11.22 36.76 -23.20
CA SER A 29 -10.12 37.73 -23.13
C SER A 29 -10.41 38.99 -23.96
N LEU A 30 -11.01 38.84 -25.14
CA LEU A 30 -11.47 39.96 -25.97
C LEU A 30 -12.57 40.77 -25.26
N LYS A 31 -13.55 40.11 -24.63
CA LYS A 31 -14.63 40.74 -23.86
C LYS A 31 -14.08 41.54 -22.67
N GLU A 32 -13.13 41.00 -21.92
CA GLU A 32 -12.48 41.69 -20.79
C GLU A 32 -11.73 42.95 -21.27
N THR A 33 -11.05 42.85 -22.41
CA THR A 33 -10.34 44.01 -22.98
C THR A 33 -11.32 45.06 -23.51
N LEU A 34 -12.42 44.64 -24.15
CA LEU A 34 -13.49 45.51 -24.64
C LEU A 34 -14.31 46.13 -23.50
N GLU A 35 -14.46 45.46 -22.36
CA GLU A 35 -15.20 45.96 -21.20
C GLU A 35 -14.63 47.29 -20.71
N ILE A 36 -13.30 47.42 -20.74
CA ILE A 36 -12.59 48.62 -20.32
C ILE A 36 -13.07 49.81 -21.15
N ILE A 37 -13.24 49.64 -22.47
CA ILE A 37 -13.52 50.69 -23.44
C ILE A 37 -14.97 50.72 -23.94
N LYS A 38 -15.87 49.86 -23.43
CA LYS A 38 -17.26 49.71 -23.94
C LYS A 38 -18.08 51.00 -23.94
N LYS A 39 -17.75 51.96 -23.07
CA LYS A 39 -18.43 53.27 -22.97
C LYS A 39 -17.99 54.27 -24.06
N LEU A 40 -16.92 53.98 -24.80
CA LEU A 40 -16.54 54.76 -25.97
C LEU A 40 -17.45 54.38 -27.14
N ASN A 41 -18.32 55.32 -27.52
CA ASN A 41 -19.19 55.19 -28.69
C ASN A 41 -18.51 55.81 -29.92
N MET A 42 -17.25 55.45 -30.16
CA MET A 42 -16.44 55.94 -31.28
C MET A 42 -16.10 54.79 -32.21
N ASP A 43 -16.23 55.02 -33.51
CA ASP A 43 -15.75 54.09 -34.53
C ASP A 43 -14.23 54.18 -34.62
N ILE A 44 -13.55 53.08 -34.34
CA ILE A 44 -12.09 52.96 -34.36
C ILE A 44 -11.59 52.54 -35.76
N SER A 45 -12.50 52.44 -36.75
CA SER A 45 -12.18 52.15 -38.14
C SER A 45 -11.16 53.14 -38.70
N GLY A 46 -10.00 52.62 -39.10
CA GLY A 46 -8.92 53.43 -39.69
C GLY A 46 -7.92 54.01 -38.67
N PHE A 47 -8.07 53.77 -37.37
CA PHE A 47 -7.01 54.10 -36.41
C PHE A 47 -5.75 53.27 -36.71
N GLY A 48 -4.61 53.95 -36.76
CA GLY A 48 -3.33 53.44 -37.23
C GLY A 48 -2.53 54.54 -37.94
N LEU A 49 -1.72 54.13 -38.92
CA LEU A 49 -0.98 55.05 -39.80
C LEU A 49 -1.92 55.52 -40.91
N MET A 50 -2.39 56.76 -40.84
CA MET A 50 -3.09 57.42 -41.94
C MET A 50 -2.09 58.17 -42.84
N LYS A 51 -2.56 58.65 -44.00
CA LYS A 51 -1.70 59.31 -45.00
C LYS A 51 -0.89 60.50 -44.47
N TYR A 52 -1.39 61.20 -43.45
CA TYR A 52 -0.76 62.40 -42.87
C TYR A 52 -0.65 62.36 -41.34
N PHE A 53 -1.41 61.51 -40.65
CA PHE A 53 -1.48 61.48 -39.20
C PHE A 53 -1.43 60.05 -38.67
N PHE A 54 -0.89 59.87 -37.47
CA PHE A 54 -0.98 58.66 -36.69
C PHE A 54 -2.06 58.87 -35.62
N THR A 55 -3.09 58.02 -35.60
CA THR A 55 -4.17 58.08 -34.60
C THR A 55 -4.38 56.72 -33.98
N ASN A 56 -4.27 56.59 -32.66
CA ASN A 56 -4.44 55.31 -32.00
C ASN A 56 -4.95 55.46 -30.57
N LEU A 57 -5.66 54.43 -30.09
CA LEU A 57 -6.26 54.39 -28.77
C LEU A 57 -5.37 53.58 -27.81
N PHE A 58 -5.09 54.14 -26.65
CA PHE A 58 -4.30 53.50 -25.61
C PHE A 58 -5.05 53.52 -24.28
N VAL A 59 -4.94 52.45 -23.51
CA VAL A 59 -5.47 52.36 -22.15
C VAL A 59 -4.31 52.57 -21.20
N ILE A 60 -4.38 53.61 -20.36
CA ILE A 60 -3.35 53.98 -19.40
C ILE A 60 -3.93 54.02 -17.99
N ASP A 61 -3.06 53.93 -16.99
CA ASP A 61 -3.46 54.25 -15.62
C ASP A 61 -3.68 55.76 -15.50
N THR A 62 -4.76 56.17 -14.84
CA THR A 62 -5.19 57.58 -14.77
C THR A 62 -4.10 58.48 -14.16
N VAL A 63 -3.26 57.93 -13.27
CA VAL A 63 -2.14 58.62 -12.60
C VAL A 63 -1.04 59.03 -13.59
N ASN A 64 -0.82 58.23 -14.64
CA ASN A 64 0.29 58.44 -15.59
C ASN A 64 -0.06 59.45 -16.69
N TYR A 65 -1.30 59.96 -16.72
CA TYR A 65 -1.78 60.87 -17.76
C TYR A 65 -0.95 62.16 -17.86
N GLU A 66 -0.62 62.78 -16.73
CA GLU A 66 0.15 64.03 -16.72
C GLU A 66 1.58 63.82 -17.22
N GLU A 67 2.21 62.71 -16.84
CA GLU A 67 3.58 62.37 -17.23
C GLU A 67 3.69 62.01 -18.72
N ILE A 68 2.69 61.31 -19.26
CA ILE A 68 2.58 61.01 -20.69
C ILE A 68 2.37 62.30 -21.50
N THR A 69 1.53 63.22 -21.00
CA THR A 69 1.28 64.51 -21.68
C THR A 69 2.55 65.37 -21.73
N ARG A 70 3.37 65.37 -20.65
CA ARG A 70 4.68 66.04 -20.64
C ARG A 70 5.71 65.37 -21.54
N SER A 71 5.67 64.04 -21.65
CA SER A 71 6.63 63.28 -22.47
C SER A 71 6.34 63.39 -23.98
N LEU A 72 5.09 63.72 -24.35
CA LEU A 72 4.60 63.86 -25.72
C LEU A 72 4.26 65.33 -26.05
N GLU A 73 5.16 66.25 -25.75
CA GLU A 73 5.04 67.66 -26.15
C GLU A 73 4.86 67.80 -27.67
N GLY A 74 3.83 68.55 -28.08
CA GLY A 74 3.47 68.79 -29.49
C GLY A 74 2.48 67.79 -30.09
N VAL A 75 2.07 66.75 -29.36
CA VAL A 75 1.08 65.75 -29.80
C VAL A 75 -0.29 66.04 -29.19
N THR A 76 -1.37 65.87 -29.96
CA THR A 76 -2.73 66.07 -29.43
C THR A 76 -3.18 64.80 -28.72
N ILE A 77 -3.49 64.91 -27.43
CA ILE A 77 -3.96 63.79 -26.60
C ILE A 77 -5.34 64.16 -26.04
N ASN A 78 -6.35 63.34 -26.34
CA ASN A 78 -7.69 63.47 -25.77
C ASN A 78 -7.94 62.36 -24.75
N LYS A 79 -8.29 62.74 -23.52
CA LYS A 79 -8.61 61.81 -22.44
C LYS A 79 -10.10 61.46 -22.44
N TYR A 80 -10.39 60.18 -22.31
CA TYR A 80 -11.72 59.64 -22.06
C TYR A 80 -11.70 58.87 -20.75
N ASP A 81 -12.55 59.28 -19.81
CA ASP A 81 -12.70 58.56 -18.56
C ASP A 81 -13.42 57.24 -18.81
N LEU A 82 -12.77 56.14 -18.45
CA LEU A 82 -13.35 54.81 -18.52
C LEU A 82 -14.20 54.59 -17.27
N GLY A 83 -15.11 53.61 -17.29
CA GLY A 83 -15.99 53.32 -16.16
C GLY A 83 -15.29 52.88 -14.86
N SER A 84 -13.97 52.68 -14.88
CA SER A 84 -13.12 52.34 -13.73
C SER A 84 -12.31 53.56 -13.28
N LYS A 85 -12.24 53.82 -11.97
CA LYS A 85 -11.53 55.01 -11.42
C LYS A 85 -10.01 54.98 -11.66
N GLU A 86 -9.43 53.81 -11.90
CA GLU A 86 -7.98 53.62 -11.96
C GLU A 86 -7.40 53.71 -13.38
N LYS A 87 -8.22 53.51 -14.42
CA LYS A 87 -7.78 53.49 -15.83
C LYS A 87 -8.52 54.53 -16.67
N SER A 88 -7.80 55.14 -17.60
CA SER A 88 -8.33 56.10 -18.59
C SER A 88 -7.92 55.70 -20.00
N ALA A 89 -8.78 55.97 -20.98
CA ALA A 89 -8.42 55.79 -22.39
C ALA A 89 -7.92 57.12 -22.94
N ILE A 90 -6.82 57.09 -23.68
CA ILE A 90 -6.29 58.26 -24.37
C ILE A 90 -6.30 58.02 -25.87
N LEU A 91 -6.84 58.98 -26.62
CA LEU A 91 -6.73 59.05 -28.06
C LEU A 91 -5.55 59.95 -28.40
N VAL A 92 -4.53 59.39 -29.03
CA VAL A 92 -3.31 60.11 -29.40
C VAL A 92 -3.34 60.38 -30.89
N ILE A 93 -3.24 61.66 -31.29
CA ILE A 93 -3.17 62.13 -32.67
C ILE A 93 -1.83 62.84 -32.86
N ALA A 94 -0.95 62.24 -33.65
CA ALA A 94 0.41 62.72 -33.94
C ALA A 94 0.66 62.82 -35.45
N ASP A 95 1.73 63.51 -35.85
CA ASP A 95 2.25 63.42 -37.21
C ASP A 95 2.78 61.99 -37.47
N ASN A 96 2.74 61.54 -38.73
CA ASN A 96 3.20 60.20 -39.08
C ASN A 96 4.68 59.97 -38.71
N ASN A 97 5.51 61.03 -38.79
CA ASN A 97 6.92 60.99 -38.42
C ASN A 97 7.15 60.78 -36.90
N ASP A 98 6.17 61.11 -36.07
CA ASP A 98 6.25 60.99 -34.60
C ASP A 98 5.65 59.67 -34.07
N SER A 99 5.12 58.81 -34.95
CA SER A 99 4.44 57.55 -34.57
C SER A 99 5.34 56.60 -33.74
N ASP A 100 6.61 56.46 -34.11
CA ASP A 100 7.58 55.63 -33.37
C ASP A 100 7.90 56.19 -31.98
N LYS A 101 7.93 57.52 -31.85
CA LYS A 101 8.16 58.20 -30.56
C LYS A 101 6.97 57.95 -29.63
N VAL A 102 5.74 58.11 -30.14
CA VAL A 102 4.50 57.84 -29.41
C VAL A 102 4.43 56.39 -28.93
N LEU A 103 4.71 55.42 -29.81
CA LEU A 103 4.68 54.00 -29.46
C LEU A 103 5.74 53.61 -28.42
N LYS A 104 6.95 54.19 -28.48
CA LYS A 104 8.01 53.93 -27.49
C LYS A 104 7.65 54.45 -26.10
N VAL A 105 7.13 55.69 -26.03
CA VAL A 105 6.73 56.31 -24.76
C VAL A 105 5.56 55.54 -24.13
N LEU A 106 4.54 55.17 -24.91
CA LEU A 106 3.38 54.47 -24.34
C LEU A 106 3.72 53.04 -23.89
N ARG A 107 4.65 52.36 -24.59
CA ARG A 107 5.19 51.07 -24.14
C ARG A 107 5.97 51.17 -22.83
N SER A 108 6.71 52.27 -22.56
CA SER A 108 7.41 52.43 -21.28
C SER A 108 6.46 52.60 -20.09
N PHE A 109 5.21 53.01 -20.33
CA PHE A 109 4.13 53.06 -19.33
C PHE A 109 3.26 51.79 -19.32
N ASN A 110 3.75 50.67 -19.86
CA ASN A 110 3.02 49.39 -19.99
C ASN A 110 1.67 49.49 -20.76
N SER A 111 1.52 50.51 -21.60
CA SER A 111 0.32 50.69 -22.42
C SER A 111 0.57 50.23 -23.85
N ASN A 112 -0.21 49.24 -24.29
CA ASN A 112 -0.20 48.75 -25.67
C ASN A 112 -1.35 49.37 -26.46
N SER A 113 -1.11 49.57 -27.76
CA SER A 113 -2.15 49.99 -28.70
C SER A 113 -3.28 48.97 -28.69
N PHE A 114 -4.50 49.46 -28.47
CA PHE A 114 -5.69 48.64 -28.56
C PHE A 114 -6.10 48.49 -30.03
N LYS A 115 -6.17 47.23 -30.51
CA LYS A 115 -6.68 46.90 -31.85
C LYS A 115 -7.79 45.87 -31.71
N ILE A 116 -8.94 46.14 -32.31
CA ILE A 116 -10.02 45.15 -32.42
C ILE A 116 -9.65 44.18 -33.55
N PRO A 117 -9.71 42.86 -33.34
CA PRO A 117 -9.41 41.87 -34.38
C PRO A 117 -10.20 42.08 -35.68
N GLU A 118 -9.59 41.77 -36.82
CA GLU A 118 -10.23 41.82 -38.14
C GLU A 118 -11.40 40.82 -38.16
N GLY A 119 -12.63 41.31 -38.35
CA GLY A 119 -13.87 40.51 -38.31
C GLY A 119 -14.87 40.92 -37.22
N PHE A 120 -14.50 41.82 -36.31
CA PHE A 120 -15.41 42.47 -35.37
C PHE A 120 -15.81 43.88 -35.83
N PRO A 121 -17.01 44.37 -35.44
CA PRO A 121 -17.34 45.79 -35.53
C PRO A 121 -16.24 46.62 -34.86
N GLN A 122 -15.79 47.69 -35.50
CA GLN A 122 -14.73 48.55 -34.94
C GLN A 122 -15.26 49.53 -33.88
N VAL A 123 -16.57 49.51 -33.62
CA VAL A 123 -17.19 50.21 -32.50
C VAL A 123 -17.11 49.32 -31.25
N PRO A 124 -16.44 49.74 -30.16
CA PRO A 124 -16.25 48.92 -28.97
C PRO A 124 -17.54 48.39 -28.32
N SER A 125 -18.61 49.18 -28.33
CA SER A 125 -19.93 48.78 -27.81
C SER A 125 -20.52 47.61 -28.60
N GLU A 126 -20.45 47.66 -29.94
CA GLU A 126 -20.98 46.61 -30.81
C GLU A 126 -20.08 45.38 -30.81
N ALA A 127 -18.75 45.58 -30.77
CA ALA A 127 -17.79 44.50 -30.61
C ALA A 127 -18.00 43.72 -29.31
N TYR A 128 -18.28 44.43 -28.21
CA TYR A 128 -18.55 43.83 -26.91
C TYR A 128 -19.84 42.99 -26.95
N ALA A 129 -20.91 43.53 -27.53
CA ALA A 129 -22.18 42.81 -27.68
C ALA A 129 -22.03 41.55 -28.56
N LEU A 130 -21.25 41.64 -29.64
CA LEU A 130 -20.97 40.49 -30.51
C LEU A 130 -20.11 39.44 -29.79
N ALA A 131 -19.06 39.85 -29.06
CA ALA A 131 -18.22 38.95 -28.29
C ALA A 131 -19.02 38.22 -27.22
N GLU A 132 -19.90 38.93 -26.50
CA GLU A 132 -20.81 38.33 -25.52
C GLU A 132 -21.80 37.35 -26.16
N SER A 133 -22.35 37.69 -27.31
CA SER A 133 -23.21 36.79 -28.09
C SER A 133 -22.47 35.52 -28.52
N LYS A 134 -21.23 35.64 -29.01
CA LYS A 134 -20.38 34.52 -29.42
C LYS A 134 -19.99 33.63 -28.25
N ILE A 135 -19.66 34.19 -27.10
CA ILE A 135 -19.40 33.43 -25.87
C ILE A 135 -20.66 32.63 -25.49
N LYS A 136 -21.84 33.24 -25.53
CA LYS A 136 -23.09 32.56 -25.22
C LYS A 136 -23.38 31.41 -26.19
N GLU A 137 -23.25 31.64 -27.49
CA GLU A 137 -23.41 30.63 -28.56
C GLU A 137 -22.45 29.45 -28.36
N LEU A 138 -21.16 29.73 -28.12
CA LEU A 138 -20.15 28.68 -27.92
C LEU A 138 -20.33 27.94 -26.60
N THR A 139 -20.81 28.60 -25.54
CA THR A 139 -21.14 27.96 -24.27
C THR A 139 -22.31 27.00 -24.42
N GLU A 140 -23.36 27.40 -25.15
CA GLU A 140 -24.48 26.53 -25.51
C GLU A 140 -24.02 25.35 -26.37
N LYS A 141 -23.14 25.60 -27.35
CA LYS A 141 -22.50 24.55 -28.16
C LYS A 141 -21.68 23.58 -27.31
N GLN A 142 -20.87 24.08 -26.38
CA GLN A 142 -20.07 23.27 -25.47
C GLN A 142 -20.95 22.39 -24.56
N ALA A 143 -22.06 22.94 -24.06
CA ALA A 143 -23.04 22.18 -23.29
C ALA A 143 -23.69 21.07 -24.14
N SER A 144 -23.99 21.35 -25.41
CA SER A 144 -24.53 20.37 -26.36
C SER A 144 -23.54 19.23 -26.63
N ILE A 145 -22.27 19.54 -26.87
CA ILE A 145 -21.19 18.56 -27.10
C ILE A 145 -20.99 17.70 -25.85
N LYS A 146 -20.99 18.32 -24.66
CA LYS A 146 -20.89 17.59 -23.39
C LYS A 146 -22.05 16.61 -23.20
N LYS A 147 -23.27 16.98 -23.60
CA LYS A 147 -24.44 16.10 -23.57
C LYS A 147 -24.32 14.95 -24.56
N GLN A 148 -23.83 15.21 -25.78
CA GLN A 148 -23.55 14.18 -26.79
C GLN A 148 -22.48 13.20 -26.31
N LEU A 149 -21.36 13.70 -25.75
CA LEU A 149 -20.31 12.88 -25.15
C LEU A 149 -20.82 12.02 -24.00
N ALA A 150 -21.69 12.55 -23.14
CA ALA A 150 -22.31 11.76 -22.07
C ALA A 150 -23.21 10.64 -22.61
N GLY A 151 -23.94 10.89 -23.69
CA GLY A 151 -24.75 9.88 -24.40
C GLY A 151 -23.88 8.79 -25.04
N LEU A 152 -22.85 9.17 -25.78
CA LEU A 152 -21.88 8.25 -26.39
C LEU A 152 -21.12 7.44 -25.34
N THR A 153 -20.76 8.05 -24.21
CA THR A 153 -20.12 7.35 -23.09
C THR A 153 -21.03 6.24 -22.56
N LYS A 154 -22.33 6.48 -22.38
CA LYS A 154 -23.25 5.42 -21.93
C LYS A 154 -23.40 4.29 -22.96
N LYS A 155 -23.40 4.62 -24.25
CA LYS A 155 -23.63 3.66 -25.34
C LYS A 155 -22.39 2.82 -25.66
N SER A 156 -21.24 3.47 -25.81
CA SER A 156 -20.04 2.87 -26.41
C SER A 156 -18.93 2.54 -25.41
N ARG A 157 -19.07 2.89 -24.12
CA ARG A 157 -18.03 2.64 -23.10
C ARG A 157 -17.56 1.19 -23.07
N ARG A 158 -18.49 0.22 -23.10
CA ARG A 158 -18.14 -1.20 -23.05
C ARG A 158 -17.28 -1.61 -24.25
N ASP A 159 -17.68 -1.18 -25.44
CA ASP A 159 -17.03 -1.60 -26.68
C ASP A 159 -15.66 -0.93 -26.85
N ILE A 160 -15.53 0.34 -26.46
CA ILE A 160 -14.24 1.06 -26.41
C ILE A 160 -13.29 0.40 -25.41
N LEU A 161 -13.76 0.08 -24.19
CA LEU A 161 -12.93 -0.63 -23.20
C LEU A 161 -12.48 -2.01 -23.70
N ALA A 162 -13.36 -2.73 -24.40
CA ALA A 162 -13.01 -4.01 -25.00
C ALA A 162 -11.98 -3.88 -26.14
N ILE A 163 -12.08 -2.85 -26.98
CA ILE A 163 -11.10 -2.58 -28.05
C ILE A 163 -9.76 -2.17 -27.45
N HIS A 164 -9.76 -1.28 -26.45
CA HIS A 164 -8.54 -0.85 -25.76
C HIS A 164 -7.82 -2.04 -25.14
N GLU A 165 -8.54 -2.91 -24.43
CA GLU A 165 -7.95 -4.10 -23.84
C GLU A 165 -7.42 -5.07 -24.91
N LYS A 166 -8.15 -5.31 -26.00
CA LYS A 166 -7.65 -6.13 -27.13
C LYS A 166 -6.38 -5.56 -27.74
N ALA A 167 -6.32 -4.24 -27.93
CA ALA A 167 -5.15 -3.57 -28.49
C ALA A 167 -3.94 -3.66 -27.54
N MET A 168 -4.17 -3.49 -26.23
CA MET A 168 -3.15 -3.66 -25.20
C MET A 168 -2.62 -5.09 -25.14
N VAL A 169 -3.51 -6.09 -25.13
CA VAL A 169 -3.13 -7.52 -25.21
C VAL A 169 -2.31 -7.80 -26.47
N ALA A 170 -2.74 -7.31 -27.63
CA ALA A 170 -2.03 -7.50 -28.89
C ALA A 170 -0.64 -6.86 -28.84
N LYS A 171 -0.53 -5.63 -28.30
CA LYS A 171 0.74 -4.94 -28.10
C LYS A 171 1.66 -5.74 -27.17
N ASP A 172 1.19 -6.18 -26.01
CA ASP A 172 1.99 -6.95 -25.05
C ASP A 172 2.52 -8.25 -25.65
N VAL A 173 1.67 -8.96 -26.41
CA VAL A 173 2.07 -10.18 -27.13
C VAL A 173 3.13 -9.86 -28.17
N LEU A 174 2.94 -8.81 -28.98
CA LEU A 174 3.91 -8.40 -30.01
C LEU A 174 5.23 -7.91 -29.41
N GLU A 175 5.22 -7.19 -28.28
CA GLU A 175 6.43 -6.74 -27.58
C GLU A 175 7.20 -7.92 -26.97
N THR A 176 6.49 -8.88 -26.37
CA THR A 176 7.08 -10.11 -25.83
C THR A 176 7.70 -10.96 -26.95
N LEU A 177 7.05 -11.00 -28.12
CA LEU A 177 7.51 -11.74 -29.31
C LEU A 177 8.40 -10.90 -30.24
N ARG A 178 8.83 -9.69 -29.85
CA ARG A 178 9.53 -8.75 -30.76
C ARG A 178 10.96 -9.17 -31.12
N LYS A 179 11.58 -10.07 -30.35
CA LYS A 179 12.97 -10.53 -30.57
C LYS A 179 13.20 -12.01 -30.22
N PRO A 180 12.47 -12.97 -30.80
CA PRO A 180 12.95 -14.36 -30.76
C PRO A 180 14.31 -14.40 -31.46
N GLY A 181 15.31 -15.03 -30.82
CA GLY A 181 16.56 -15.33 -31.50
C GLY A 181 16.28 -16.23 -32.72
N GLY A 182 17.06 -16.15 -33.79
CA GLY A 182 16.81 -16.98 -34.97
C GLY A 182 17.28 -16.40 -36.29
N THR A 183 16.80 -16.98 -37.39
CA THR A 183 17.07 -16.54 -38.77
C THR A 183 15.80 -15.98 -39.43
N LYS A 184 15.88 -15.50 -40.67
CA LYS A 184 14.71 -15.00 -41.42
C LYS A 184 13.55 -16.00 -41.53
N ASN A 185 13.84 -17.30 -41.48
CA ASN A 185 12.85 -18.36 -41.71
C ASN A 185 12.54 -19.19 -40.44
N PHE A 186 13.25 -18.94 -39.34
CA PHE A 186 13.10 -19.74 -38.12
C PHE A 186 13.28 -18.88 -36.87
N ALA A 187 12.34 -18.99 -35.94
CA ALA A 187 12.35 -18.30 -34.65
C ALA A 187 12.57 -19.33 -33.53
N VAL A 188 13.54 -19.05 -32.66
CA VAL A 188 13.81 -19.79 -31.43
C VAL A 188 13.21 -19.02 -30.28
N ILE A 189 12.31 -19.68 -29.54
CA ILE A 189 11.71 -19.15 -28.32
C ILE A 189 12.23 -20.01 -27.17
N GLN A 190 12.90 -19.37 -26.21
CA GLN A 190 13.39 -20.01 -24.99
C GLN A 190 12.68 -19.43 -23.78
N GLY A 191 12.42 -20.27 -22.79
CA GLY A 191 11.76 -19.86 -21.57
C GLY A 191 11.63 -21.01 -20.59
N PHE A 192 11.24 -20.68 -19.36
CA PHE A 192 11.06 -21.65 -18.30
C PHE A 192 9.63 -22.18 -18.27
N ILE A 193 9.46 -23.47 -18.03
CA ILE A 193 8.16 -24.08 -17.77
C ILE A 193 8.19 -24.82 -16.42
N PRO A 194 7.11 -24.80 -15.64
CA PRO A 194 6.99 -25.65 -14.46
C PRO A 194 7.00 -27.14 -14.86
N ALA A 195 7.80 -27.96 -14.20
CA ALA A 195 7.94 -29.39 -14.48
C ALA A 195 6.59 -30.14 -14.55
N LYS A 196 5.64 -29.77 -13.67
CA LYS A 196 4.27 -30.35 -13.65
C LYS A 196 3.46 -30.12 -14.93
N MET A 197 3.85 -29.14 -15.76
CA MET A 197 3.13 -28.76 -16.98
C MET A 197 3.82 -29.24 -18.27
N GLU A 198 4.88 -30.04 -18.18
CA GLU A 198 5.61 -30.54 -19.34
C GLU A 198 4.72 -31.27 -20.35
N SER A 199 3.90 -32.22 -19.88
CA SER A 199 2.99 -33.00 -20.75
C SER A 199 2.02 -32.08 -21.51
N LYS A 200 1.38 -31.18 -20.77
CA LYS A 200 0.44 -30.20 -21.33
C LYS A 200 1.11 -29.25 -22.33
N PHE A 201 2.36 -28.86 -22.08
CA PHE A 201 3.14 -28.03 -22.99
C PHE A 201 3.46 -28.77 -24.28
N LYS A 202 3.95 -30.03 -24.19
CA LYS A 202 4.20 -30.89 -25.36
C LYS A 202 2.93 -31.11 -26.18
N ASP A 203 1.80 -31.37 -25.52
CA ASP A 203 0.50 -31.54 -26.20
C ASP A 203 0.03 -30.27 -26.92
N SER A 204 0.20 -29.10 -26.30
CA SER A 204 -0.21 -27.81 -26.88
C SER A 204 0.71 -27.34 -28.01
N THR A 205 1.96 -27.82 -28.03
CA THR A 205 2.98 -27.42 -29.00
C THR A 205 3.28 -28.48 -30.05
N LYS A 206 2.46 -29.54 -30.19
CA LYS A 206 2.66 -30.63 -31.17
C LYS A 206 2.88 -30.18 -32.62
N GLN A 207 2.38 -29.01 -32.98
CA GLN A 207 2.54 -28.41 -34.32
C GLN A 207 3.94 -27.82 -34.55
N TRP A 208 4.73 -27.66 -33.49
CA TRP A 208 6.04 -27.01 -33.47
C TRP A 208 7.09 -27.99 -32.94
N THR A 209 8.36 -27.79 -33.30
CA THR A 209 9.46 -28.54 -32.66
C THR A 209 9.69 -27.98 -31.25
N SER A 210 9.28 -28.72 -30.23
CA SER A 210 9.53 -28.37 -28.82
C SER A 210 10.53 -29.32 -28.20
N VAL A 211 11.55 -28.75 -27.56
CA VAL A 211 12.57 -29.47 -26.78
C VAL A 211 12.44 -29.00 -25.34
N VAL A 212 12.36 -29.94 -24.41
CA VAL A 212 12.32 -29.67 -22.97
C VAL A 212 13.55 -30.36 -22.38
N GLU A 213 14.41 -29.57 -21.74
CA GLU A 213 15.65 -30.03 -21.12
C GLU A 213 15.66 -29.62 -19.64
N ASP A 214 16.20 -30.50 -18.81
CA ASP A 214 16.52 -30.16 -17.43
C ASP A 214 17.72 -29.21 -17.39
N ILE A 215 17.69 -28.26 -16.46
CA ILE A 215 18.73 -27.23 -16.35
C ILE A 215 19.97 -27.83 -15.70
N VAL A 216 20.99 -28.12 -16.50
CA VAL A 216 22.29 -28.63 -16.04
C VAL A 216 23.30 -27.50 -15.80
N ASP A 217 23.18 -26.38 -16.54
CA ASP A 217 24.13 -25.27 -16.49
C ASP A 217 23.97 -24.43 -15.18
N PRO A 218 25.03 -24.24 -14.39
CA PRO A 218 25.02 -23.41 -13.18
C PRO A 218 24.53 -21.96 -13.41
N LYS A 219 24.86 -21.34 -14.55
CA LYS A 219 24.47 -19.94 -14.82
C LYS A 219 22.96 -19.81 -15.07
N LEU A 220 22.38 -20.79 -15.75
CA LEU A 220 20.93 -20.87 -15.96
C LEU A 220 20.20 -21.20 -14.65
N LYS A 221 20.85 -21.92 -13.73
CA LYS A 221 20.30 -22.26 -12.42
C LYS A 221 20.05 -21.05 -11.53
N GLU A 222 20.92 -20.03 -11.61
CA GLU A 222 20.74 -18.75 -10.89
C GLU A 222 19.62 -17.89 -11.48
N GLN A 223 19.33 -18.05 -12.78
CA GLN A 223 18.28 -17.30 -13.48
C GLN A 223 16.91 -17.98 -13.43
N ILE A 224 16.78 -19.11 -12.70
CA ILE A 224 15.52 -19.83 -12.59
C ILE A 224 14.47 -18.94 -11.91
N PRO A 225 13.35 -18.63 -12.58
CA PRO A 225 12.27 -17.89 -11.96
C PRO A 225 11.52 -18.78 -10.96
N THR A 226 11.08 -18.18 -9.85
CA THR A 226 10.36 -18.89 -8.80
C THR A 226 8.85 -18.80 -9.01
N LEU A 227 8.18 -19.96 -9.03
CA LEU A 227 6.72 -20.07 -9.03
C LEU A 227 6.24 -20.55 -7.66
N LEU A 228 5.43 -19.73 -6.98
CA LEU A 228 4.72 -20.13 -5.77
C LEU A 228 3.47 -20.93 -6.17
N ASP A 229 3.44 -22.22 -5.83
CA ASP A 229 2.32 -23.13 -6.09
C ASP A 229 1.59 -23.46 -4.79
N ASN A 230 0.86 -22.47 -4.27
CA ASN A 230 0.16 -22.57 -2.99
C ASN A 230 -1.34 -22.89 -3.15
N LYS A 231 -1.90 -23.60 -2.16
CA LYS A 231 -3.36 -23.83 -2.05
C LYS A 231 -4.10 -22.49 -1.89
N LYS A 232 -5.40 -22.48 -2.22
CA LYS A 232 -6.24 -21.25 -2.23
C LYS A 232 -6.16 -20.42 -0.96
N PHE A 233 -6.12 -21.04 0.22
CA PHE A 233 -6.02 -20.33 1.51
C PHE A 233 -4.64 -19.66 1.67
N VAL A 234 -3.58 -20.45 1.56
CA VAL A 234 -2.18 -20.01 1.68
C VAL A 234 -1.82 -18.94 0.65
N ARG A 235 -2.39 -19.03 -0.56
CA ARG A 235 -2.19 -18.07 -1.65
C ARG A 235 -2.53 -16.62 -1.27
N THR A 236 -3.44 -16.41 -0.32
CA THR A 236 -3.79 -15.07 0.17
C THR A 236 -2.60 -14.38 0.83
N PHE A 237 -1.75 -15.14 1.50
CA PHE A 237 -0.61 -14.64 2.27
C PHE A 237 0.65 -14.44 1.41
N GLU A 238 0.64 -14.84 0.13
CA GLU A 238 1.76 -14.62 -0.78
C GLU A 238 2.09 -13.13 -0.96
N VAL A 239 1.14 -12.23 -0.72
CA VAL A 239 1.39 -10.77 -0.79
C VAL A 239 2.39 -10.34 0.28
N ILE A 240 2.38 -10.96 1.46
CA ILE A 240 3.35 -10.69 2.53
C ILE A 240 4.71 -11.20 2.08
N THR A 241 4.79 -12.44 1.62
CA THR A 241 6.05 -13.03 1.11
C THR A 241 6.65 -12.19 -0.01
N LYS A 242 5.85 -11.79 -1.01
CA LYS A 242 6.31 -10.97 -2.14
C LYS A 242 6.80 -9.59 -1.72
N SER A 243 6.28 -9.02 -0.63
CA SER A 243 6.73 -7.73 -0.12
C SER A 243 8.18 -7.77 0.40
N GLN A 244 8.66 -8.94 0.83
CA GLN A 244 10.07 -9.16 1.22
C GLN A 244 10.98 -9.57 0.06
N GLY A 245 10.43 -9.76 -1.13
CA GLY A 245 11.12 -10.37 -2.25
C GLY A 245 10.80 -11.85 -2.37
N ILE A 246 11.12 -12.43 -3.52
CA ILE A 246 10.67 -13.78 -3.91
C ILE A 246 11.71 -14.82 -3.49
N PRO A 247 11.29 -16.01 -2.99
CA PRO A 247 12.22 -17.04 -2.54
C PRO A 247 13.10 -17.52 -3.70
N LYS A 248 14.36 -17.87 -3.43
CA LYS A 248 15.23 -18.51 -4.41
C LYS A 248 14.76 -19.91 -4.75
N ALA A 249 15.17 -20.41 -5.92
CA ALA A 249 14.89 -21.77 -6.34
C ALA A 249 15.50 -22.77 -5.32
N GLY A 250 14.63 -23.54 -4.64
CA GLY A 250 15.04 -24.51 -3.62
C GLY A 250 14.98 -23.99 -2.18
N GLU A 251 14.77 -22.69 -1.95
CA GLU A 251 14.45 -22.17 -0.62
C GLU A 251 13.06 -22.66 -0.17
N PRO A 252 12.86 -22.96 1.13
CA PRO A 252 11.54 -23.23 1.66
C PRO A 252 10.57 -22.05 1.45
N ASP A 253 9.30 -22.33 1.15
CA ASP A 253 8.28 -21.27 1.04
C ASP A 253 7.83 -20.83 2.46
N PRO A 254 7.95 -19.53 2.83
CA PRO A 254 7.47 -19.02 4.13
C PRO A 254 5.94 -18.92 4.22
N THR A 255 5.26 -18.88 3.08
CA THR A 255 3.83 -18.54 2.98
C THR A 255 2.91 -19.47 3.78
N PRO A 256 3.11 -20.81 3.80
CA PRO A 256 2.27 -21.71 4.60
C PRO A 256 2.33 -21.40 6.10
N MET A 257 3.50 -21.00 6.61
CA MET A 257 3.64 -20.67 8.03
C MET A 257 2.99 -19.33 8.34
N ILE A 258 3.17 -18.32 7.48
CA ILE A 258 2.48 -17.03 7.62
C ILE A 258 0.96 -17.28 7.63
N ALA A 259 0.45 -18.14 6.74
CA ALA A 259 -0.97 -18.45 6.69
C ALA A 259 -1.53 -19.06 7.98
N LEU A 260 -0.69 -19.70 8.79
CA LEU A 260 -1.05 -20.27 10.09
C LEU A 260 -0.87 -19.27 11.23
N MET A 261 0.30 -18.64 11.33
CA MET A 261 0.67 -17.80 12.48
C MET A 261 0.09 -16.40 12.40
N TRP A 262 -0.15 -15.88 11.20
CA TRP A 262 -0.71 -14.55 11.00
C TRP A 262 -2.10 -14.40 11.64
N PRO A 263 -3.09 -15.27 11.36
CA PRO A 263 -4.39 -15.18 12.02
C PRO A 263 -4.28 -15.29 13.54
N ILE A 264 -3.38 -16.14 14.05
CA ILE A 264 -3.18 -16.34 15.48
C ILE A 264 -2.63 -15.07 16.15
N PHE A 265 -1.57 -14.48 15.59
CA PHE A 265 -0.99 -13.24 16.12
C PHE A 265 -1.98 -12.08 16.05
N TYR A 266 -2.65 -11.93 14.90
CA TYR A 266 -3.63 -10.85 14.73
C TYR A 266 -4.80 -11.01 15.71
N GLY A 267 -5.36 -12.21 15.81
CA GLY A 267 -6.47 -12.50 16.71
C GLY A 267 -6.12 -12.27 18.17
N LEU A 268 -4.94 -12.72 18.61
CA LEU A 268 -4.49 -12.53 20.00
C LEU A 268 -4.30 -11.05 20.35
N MET A 269 -3.85 -10.22 19.42
CA MET A 269 -3.56 -8.80 19.66
C MET A 269 -4.80 -7.89 19.58
N PHE A 270 -5.83 -8.33 18.86
CA PHE A 270 -7.02 -7.55 18.55
C PHE A 270 -8.26 -8.42 18.79
N ALA A 271 -8.38 -8.91 20.02
CA ALA A 271 -9.36 -9.91 20.42
C ALA A 271 -10.72 -9.27 20.78
N ASP A 272 -11.43 -8.76 19.77
CA ASP A 272 -12.80 -8.24 19.94
C ASP A 272 -13.74 -8.79 18.86
N MET A 273 -14.87 -9.34 19.28
CA MET A 273 -15.84 -9.96 18.39
C MET A 273 -16.46 -8.95 17.42
N GLY A 274 -16.85 -7.79 17.93
CA GLY A 274 -17.56 -6.75 17.19
C GLY A 274 -16.67 -6.10 16.13
N HIS A 275 -15.50 -5.63 16.55
CA HIS A 275 -14.50 -5.03 15.68
C HIS A 275 -13.98 -6.04 14.65
N GLY A 276 -13.78 -7.30 15.07
CA GLY A 276 -13.39 -8.39 14.18
C GLY A 276 -14.39 -8.64 13.05
N LEU A 277 -15.70 -8.69 13.37
CA LEU A 277 -16.77 -8.86 12.38
C LEU A 277 -16.88 -7.65 11.43
N LEU A 278 -16.73 -6.42 11.94
CA LEU A 278 -16.72 -5.22 11.11
C LEU A 278 -15.52 -5.22 10.14
N LEU A 279 -14.33 -5.57 10.65
CA LEU A 279 -13.12 -5.69 9.83
C LEU A 279 -13.25 -6.80 8.79
N MET A 280 -13.87 -7.93 9.15
CA MET A 280 -14.18 -9.02 8.23
C MET A 280 -15.10 -8.55 7.10
N GLY A 281 -16.18 -7.84 7.44
CA GLY A 281 -17.11 -7.26 6.47
C GLY A 281 -16.43 -6.28 5.51
N MET A 282 -15.59 -5.39 6.03
CA MET A 282 -14.80 -4.45 5.22
C MET A 282 -13.81 -5.16 4.30
N GLY A 283 -13.12 -6.19 4.78
CA GLY A 283 -12.21 -7.01 3.97
C GLY A 283 -12.93 -7.75 2.84
N LEU A 284 -14.09 -8.32 3.12
CA LEU A 284 -14.93 -8.97 2.10
C LEU A 284 -15.43 -7.98 1.05
N LEU A 285 -15.79 -6.76 1.45
CA LEU A 285 -16.16 -5.69 0.51
C LEU A 285 -15.01 -5.36 -0.44
N PHE A 286 -13.78 -5.22 0.07
CA PHE A 286 -12.58 -5.00 -0.75
C PHE A 286 -12.22 -6.21 -1.62
N LYS A 287 -12.49 -7.43 -1.17
CA LYS A 287 -12.32 -8.62 -1.99
C LYS A 287 -13.24 -8.63 -3.20
N VAL A 288 -14.51 -8.26 -3.02
CA VAL A 288 -15.53 -8.26 -4.09
C VAL A 288 -15.35 -7.10 -5.05
N LYS A 289 -15.03 -5.90 -4.54
CA LYS A 289 -14.84 -4.70 -5.37
C LYS A 289 -13.42 -4.55 -5.95
N GLY A 290 -12.41 -5.11 -5.28
CA GLY A 290 -11.02 -5.01 -5.69
C GLY A 290 -10.65 -6.00 -6.80
N GLN A 291 -9.71 -5.60 -7.65
CA GLN A 291 -9.12 -6.46 -8.67
C GLN A 291 -7.66 -6.78 -8.34
N GLY A 292 -7.17 -7.93 -8.81
CA GLY A 292 -5.76 -8.31 -8.70
C GLY A 292 -5.22 -8.39 -7.26
N GLU A 293 -4.22 -7.56 -6.96
CA GLU A 293 -3.57 -7.47 -5.64
C GLU A 293 -4.52 -6.93 -4.56
N LEU A 294 -5.38 -5.95 -4.90
CA LEU A 294 -6.30 -5.33 -3.95
C LEU A 294 -7.31 -6.35 -3.40
N SER A 295 -7.76 -7.29 -4.22
CA SER A 295 -8.64 -8.38 -3.78
C SER A 295 -7.94 -9.33 -2.80
N ARG A 296 -6.63 -9.57 -3.00
CA ARG A 296 -5.81 -10.39 -2.09
C ARG A 296 -5.61 -9.70 -0.75
N TRP A 297 -5.31 -8.39 -0.77
CA TRP A 297 -5.26 -7.56 0.44
C TRP A 297 -6.60 -7.53 1.19
N GLY A 298 -7.72 -7.39 0.47
CA GLY A 298 -9.06 -7.46 1.06
C GLY A 298 -9.34 -8.80 1.74
N MET A 299 -8.96 -9.92 1.10
CA MET A 299 -9.10 -11.25 1.72
C MET A 299 -8.22 -11.42 2.96
N LEU A 300 -7.00 -10.85 2.96
CA LEU A 300 -6.12 -10.87 4.13
C LEU A 300 -6.76 -10.13 5.32
N ILE A 301 -7.30 -8.93 5.08
CA ILE A 301 -8.05 -8.16 6.08
C ILE A 301 -9.26 -8.96 6.57
N ALA A 302 -9.96 -9.64 5.66
CA ALA A 302 -11.12 -10.45 6.03
C ALA A 302 -10.75 -11.63 6.94
N ILE A 303 -9.63 -12.32 6.67
CA ILE A 303 -9.14 -13.41 7.51
C ILE A 303 -8.66 -12.88 8.86
N SER A 304 -7.96 -11.74 8.88
CA SER A 304 -7.59 -11.05 10.12
C SER A 304 -8.81 -10.71 10.97
N GLY A 305 -9.87 -10.13 10.37
CA GLY A 305 -11.11 -9.83 11.07
C GLY A 305 -11.83 -11.07 11.59
N ALA A 306 -11.88 -12.15 10.80
CA ALA A 306 -12.43 -13.42 11.25
C ALA A 306 -11.64 -14.00 12.45
N ALA A 307 -10.31 -13.91 12.44
CA ALA A 307 -9.47 -14.37 13.53
C ALA A 307 -9.63 -13.52 14.80
N ALA A 308 -9.70 -12.20 14.65
CA ALA A 308 -10.06 -11.26 15.72
C ALA A 308 -11.44 -11.60 16.32
N ALA A 309 -12.42 -11.91 15.48
CA ALA A 309 -13.76 -12.25 15.96
C ALA A 309 -13.77 -13.55 16.78
N ILE A 310 -13.05 -14.59 16.31
CA ILE A 310 -12.91 -15.86 17.02
C ILE A 310 -12.15 -15.66 18.34
N ALA A 311 -11.07 -14.87 18.32
CA ALA A 311 -10.31 -14.55 19.52
C ALA A 311 -11.12 -13.72 20.53
N GLY A 312 -11.96 -12.79 20.05
CA GLY A 312 -12.87 -12.00 20.87
C GLY A 312 -13.94 -12.84 21.56
N VAL A 313 -14.46 -13.87 20.89
CA VAL A 313 -15.31 -14.88 21.55
C VAL A 313 -14.53 -15.60 22.65
N GLY A 314 -13.25 -15.92 22.43
CA GLY A 314 -12.38 -16.51 23.44
C GLY A 314 -12.06 -15.59 24.63
N ALA A 315 -11.93 -14.29 24.35
CA ALA A 315 -11.75 -13.25 25.36
C ALA A 315 -13.04 -12.89 26.11
N GLY A 316 -14.21 -13.19 25.52
CA GLY A 316 -15.51 -12.83 26.06
C GLY A 316 -15.91 -11.37 25.82
N GLU A 317 -15.30 -10.71 24.82
CA GLU A 317 -15.47 -9.27 24.56
C GLU A 317 -16.07 -8.99 23.17
N ALA A 318 -17.08 -8.11 23.13
CA ALA A 318 -17.67 -7.57 21.91
C ALA A 318 -17.91 -6.06 22.06
N PHE A 319 -17.25 -5.24 21.24
CA PHE A 319 -17.23 -3.78 21.39
C PHE A 319 -16.81 -3.33 22.81
N GLY A 320 -15.95 -4.10 23.47
CA GLY A 320 -15.55 -3.88 24.85
C GLY A 320 -16.63 -4.15 25.92
N TYR A 321 -17.76 -4.74 25.55
CA TYR A 321 -18.76 -5.25 26.50
C TYR A 321 -18.62 -6.76 26.68
N HIS A 322 -18.91 -7.25 27.88
CA HIS A 322 -18.95 -8.68 28.15
C HIS A 322 -20.09 -9.35 27.37
N LEU A 323 -19.77 -10.44 26.67
CA LEU A 323 -20.76 -11.24 25.96
C LEU A 323 -21.90 -11.71 26.89
N ASP A 324 -21.60 -11.91 28.17
CA ASP A 324 -22.55 -12.37 29.19
C ASP A 324 -23.71 -11.37 29.46
N HIS A 325 -23.57 -10.09 29.10
CA HIS A 325 -24.61 -9.08 29.28
C HIS A 325 -25.29 -8.64 27.97
N MET A 326 -24.93 -9.26 26.84
CA MET A 326 -25.58 -9.02 25.55
C MET A 326 -26.68 -10.06 25.33
N GLY A 327 -27.94 -9.71 25.64
CA GLY A 327 -29.11 -10.61 25.60
C GLY A 327 -29.22 -11.63 24.44
N PRO A 328 -28.90 -11.32 23.16
CA PRO A 328 -28.94 -12.34 22.10
C PRO A 328 -27.83 -13.41 22.19
N PHE A 329 -26.74 -13.15 22.92
CA PHE A 329 -25.65 -14.10 23.16
C PHE A 329 -25.85 -14.94 24.42
N GLU A 330 -26.57 -14.41 25.41
CA GLU A 330 -27.00 -15.12 26.63
C GLU A 330 -27.79 -16.39 26.24
N GLY A 331 -28.78 -16.25 25.35
CA GLY A 331 -29.57 -17.39 24.83
C GLY A 331 -28.84 -18.30 23.82
N LEU A 332 -27.66 -17.92 23.32
CA LEU A 332 -26.82 -18.77 22.44
C LEU A 332 -25.77 -19.58 23.23
N LEU A 333 -25.48 -19.17 24.47
CA LEU A 333 -24.51 -19.77 25.39
C LEU A 333 -25.15 -20.62 26.51
N GLU A 334 -26.42 -20.36 26.85
CA GLU A 334 -27.23 -21.22 27.75
C GLU A 334 -27.37 -22.68 27.23
N GLU A 335 -27.66 -23.61 28.14
CA GLU A 335 -27.86 -25.04 27.85
C GLU A 335 -28.91 -25.25 26.74
N GLY A 336 -28.42 -25.49 25.50
CA GLY A 336 -29.25 -25.70 24.31
C GLY A 336 -28.96 -24.77 23.14
N GLY A 337 -28.13 -23.74 23.30
CA GLY A 337 -27.72 -22.82 22.24
C GLY A 337 -26.67 -23.40 21.28
N ALA A 338 -26.65 -22.91 20.03
CA ALA A 338 -25.74 -23.41 18.98
C ALA A 338 -24.24 -23.20 19.28
N LEU A 339 -23.89 -22.36 20.27
CA LEU A 339 -22.52 -22.10 20.72
C LEU A 339 -22.16 -22.74 22.07
N HIS A 340 -23.06 -23.52 22.67
CA HIS A 340 -22.80 -24.19 23.97
C HIS A 340 -21.59 -25.14 23.91
N SER A 341 -21.31 -25.75 22.75
CA SER A 341 -20.10 -26.57 22.53
C SER A 341 -18.77 -25.78 22.59
N VAL A 342 -18.85 -24.45 22.63
CA VAL A 342 -17.72 -23.51 22.65
C VAL A 342 -17.66 -22.75 23.98
N SER A 343 -18.51 -23.07 24.96
CA SER A 343 -18.51 -22.40 26.28
C SER A 343 -17.18 -22.59 27.04
N PHE A 344 -16.48 -23.71 26.84
CA PHE A 344 -15.12 -23.93 27.35
C PHE A 344 -14.12 -22.87 26.80
N LEU A 345 -14.37 -22.35 25.60
CA LEU A 345 -13.52 -21.40 24.91
C LEU A 345 -13.79 -19.96 25.39
N VAL A 346 -15.01 -19.69 25.87
CA VAL A 346 -15.43 -18.37 26.38
C VAL A 346 -14.83 -18.16 27.78
N GLY A 347 -13.99 -17.14 27.94
CA GLY A 347 -13.42 -16.75 29.24
C GLY A 347 -12.04 -17.33 29.56
N ILE A 348 -11.40 -18.07 28.64
CA ILE A 348 -9.99 -18.52 28.79
C ILE A 348 -9.03 -17.32 28.91
N LEU A 349 -9.39 -16.21 28.26
CA LEU A 349 -8.64 -14.95 28.22
C LEU A 349 -9.55 -13.80 28.63
N SER A 350 -10.32 -13.92 29.72
CA SER A 350 -11.04 -12.75 30.23
C SER A 350 -10.02 -11.64 30.50
N VAL A 351 -9.99 -10.59 29.65
CA VAL A 351 -9.11 -9.41 29.77
C VAL A 351 -9.81 -8.30 30.57
N ALA A 352 -11.05 -8.57 30.99
CA ALA A 352 -11.98 -7.70 31.68
C ALA A 352 -11.45 -7.12 32.99
N GLU A 353 -10.80 -7.97 33.78
CA GLU A 353 -10.21 -7.58 35.04
C GLU A 353 -8.70 -7.49 34.82
N LEU A 354 -8.15 -6.29 34.59
CA LEU A 354 -6.69 -6.06 34.45
C LEU A 354 -5.91 -6.41 35.73
N THR A 355 -6.02 -7.64 36.20
CA THR A 355 -5.36 -8.22 37.36
C THR A 355 -3.94 -8.58 36.96
N PHE A 356 -3.05 -8.47 37.94
CA PHE A 356 -1.63 -8.75 37.73
C PHE A 356 -1.39 -10.19 37.22
N GLU A 357 -2.19 -11.16 37.67
CA GLU A 357 -2.09 -12.55 37.26
C GLU A 357 -2.48 -12.78 35.79
N GLN A 358 -3.57 -12.16 35.33
CA GLN A 358 -4.00 -12.28 33.93
C GLN A 358 -3.01 -11.63 32.96
N VAL A 359 -2.45 -10.47 33.33
CA VAL A 359 -1.38 -9.82 32.54
C VAL A 359 -0.19 -10.77 32.37
N ILE A 360 0.23 -11.45 33.45
CA ILE A 360 1.31 -12.45 33.39
C ILE A 360 0.92 -13.62 32.48
N ASN A 361 -0.33 -14.10 32.54
CA ASN A 361 -0.79 -15.20 31.70
C ASN A 361 -0.85 -14.84 30.21
N ILE A 362 -1.26 -13.61 29.86
CA ILE A 362 -1.22 -13.09 28.48
C ILE A 362 0.23 -12.99 27.98
N LEU A 363 1.14 -12.47 28.81
CA LEU A 363 2.57 -12.41 28.49
C LEU A 363 3.18 -13.79 28.32
N LYS A 364 2.78 -14.75 29.16
CA LYS A 364 3.16 -16.16 29.04
C LYS A 364 2.75 -16.73 27.67
N VAL A 365 1.47 -16.64 27.29
CA VAL A 365 0.98 -17.18 26.01
C VAL A 365 1.66 -16.51 24.81
N SER A 366 1.86 -15.19 24.85
CA SER A 366 2.53 -14.47 23.75
C SER A 366 3.99 -14.89 23.58
N LEU A 367 4.75 -15.03 24.67
CA LEU A 367 6.13 -15.52 24.60
C LEU A 367 6.18 -16.97 24.10
N PHE A 368 5.26 -17.84 24.52
CA PHE A 368 5.17 -19.22 24.03
C PHE A 368 4.96 -19.28 22.52
N LEU A 369 4.00 -18.51 21.99
CA LEU A 369 3.75 -18.43 20.55
C LEU A 369 4.97 -17.88 19.79
N GLY A 370 5.69 -16.92 20.38
CA GLY A 370 6.96 -16.44 19.87
C GLY A 370 8.04 -17.51 19.79
N ILE A 371 8.17 -18.34 20.84
CA ILE A 371 9.11 -19.47 20.87
C ILE A 371 8.78 -20.46 19.75
N VAL A 372 7.52 -20.86 19.58
CA VAL A 372 7.08 -21.77 18.51
C VAL A 372 7.45 -21.19 17.14
N HIS A 373 7.18 -19.90 16.92
CA HIS A 373 7.46 -19.23 15.66
C HIS A 373 8.97 -19.14 15.35
N LEU A 374 9.79 -18.82 16.35
CA LEU A 374 11.24 -18.72 16.22
C LEU A 374 11.92 -20.07 16.01
N VAL A 375 11.47 -21.10 16.73
CA VAL A 375 11.93 -22.49 16.57
C VAL A 375 11.62 -22.98 15.14
N TRP A 376 10.45 -22.64 14.61
CA TRP A 376 10.10 -22.95 13.22
C TRP A 376 11.07 -22.28 12.24
N ALA A 377 11.38 -21.00 12.43
CA ALA A 377 12.33 -20.24 11.61
C ALA A 377 13.72 -20.92 11.56
N MET A 378 14.24 -21.27 12.74
CA MET A 378 15.55 -21.93 12.86
C MET A 378 15.55 -23.33 12.25
N THR A 379 14.42 -24.05 12.34
CA THR A 379 14.27 -25.36 11.70
C THR A 379 14.33 -25.26 10.18
N LEU A 380 13.69 -24.25 9.59
CA LEU A 380 13.77 -23.99 8.14
C LEU A 380 15.19 -23.63 7.71
N ARG A 381 15.93 -22.88 8.54
CA ARG A 381 17.36 -22.60 8.32
C ARG A 381 18.18 -23.89 8.19
N ILE A 382 17.97 -24.84 9.10
CA ILE A 382 18.68 -26.14 9.10
C ILE A 382 18.33 -26.94 7.83
N ILE A 383 17.04 -27.03 7.50
CA ILE A 383 16.58 -27.75 6.30
C ILE A 383 17.21 -27.15 5.03
N ARG A 384 17.29 -25.83 4.95
CA ARG A 384 17.93 -25.12 3.83
C ARG A 384 19.41 -25.46 3.71
N LEU A 385 20.19 -25.29 4.78
CA LEU A 385 21.64 -25.57 4.78
C LEU A 385 21.94 -27.02 4.42
N MET A 386 21.11 -27.95 4.88
CA MET A 386 21.22 -29.38 4.54
C MET A 386 20.94 -29.66 3.07
N LYS A 387 19.99 -28.95 2.45
CA LYS A 387 19.68 -29.05 1.00
C LYS A 387 20.77 -28.45 0.11
N GLU A 388 21.36 -27.33 0.54
CA GLU A 388 22.44 -26.67 -0.19
C GLU A 388 23.79 -27.40 -0.07
N GLY A 389 23.88 -28.41 0.81
CA GLY A 389 25.09 -29.24 0.99
C GLY A 389 26.10 -28.67 1.99
N HIS A 390 25.81 -27.54 2.64
CA HIS A 390 26.65 -26.89 3.66
C HIS A 390 26.55 -27.58 5.03
N LYS A 391 26.82 -28.89 5.07
CA LYS A 391 26.63 -29.73 6.27
C LYS A 391 27.46 -29.25 7.47
N MET A 392 28.69 -28.79 7.25
CA MET A 392 29.55 -28.30 8.34
C MET A 392 28.89 -27.13 9.08
N VAL A 393 28.43 -26.11 8.35
CA VAL A 393 27.75 -24.94 8.91
C VAL A 393 26.45 -25.34 9.63
N ALA A 394 25.71 -26.31 9.09
CA ALA A 394 24.50 -26.82 9.74
C ALA A 394 24.79 -27.43 11.12
N TYR A 395 25.83 -28.27 11.24
CA TYR A 395 26.17 -28.94 12.50
C TYR A 395 26.88 -28.04 13.50
N THR A 396 27.71 -27.09 13.03
CA THR A 396 28.53 -26.29 13.93
C THR A 396 27.90 -24.95 14.30
N GLU A 397 26.94 -24.45 13.51
CA GLU A 397 26.32 -23.15 13.73
C GLU A 397 24.80 -23.25 13.90
N ALA A 398 24.08 -23.86 12.96
CA ALA A 398 22.62 -23.81 12.95
C ALA A 398 21.97 -24.69 14.04
N ILE A 399 22.44 -25.93 14.23
CA ILE A 399 21.95 -26.83 15.28
C ILE A 399 22.32 -26.32 16.68
N PRO A 400 23.57 -25.90 16.95
CA PRO A 400 23.91 -25.28 18.22
C PRO A 400 23.14 -24.00 18.53
N ASN A 401 22.79 -23.20 17.51
CA ASN A 401 21.99 -21.99 17.71
C ASN A 401 20.56 -22.29 18.18
N ILE A 402 19.91 -23.35 17.67
CA ILE A 402 18.58 -23.75 18.16
C ILE A 402 18.66 -24.36 19.56
N THR A 403 19.71 -25.10 19.90
CA THR A 403 19.91 -25.63 21.26
C THR A 403 20.27 -24.53 22.25
N LEU A 404 21.06 -23.53 21.85
CA LEU A 404 21.33 -22.32 22.61
C LEU A 404 20.03 -21.57 22.92
N TYR A 405 19.23 -21.30 21.89
CA TYR A 405 17.94 -20.65 22.03
C TYR A 405 17.01 -21.43 22.96
N GLY A 406 16.88 -22.74 22.76
CA GLY A 406 16.07 -23.62 23.61
C GLY A 406 16.55 -23.62 25.06
N GLY A 407 17.86 -23.67 25.30
CA GLY A 407 18.43 -23.60 26.64
C GLY A 407 18.12 -22.28 27.36
N ILE A 408 18.28 -21.14 26.67
CA ILE A 408 17.97 -19.82 27.23
C ILE A 408 16.47 -19.70 27.53
N VAL A 409 15.60 -20.16 26.63
CA VAL A 409 14.15 -20.17 26.82
C VAL A 409 13.76 -21.03 28.02
N VAL A 410 14.34 -22.22 28.14
CA VAL A 410 14.09 -23.11 29.27
C VAL A 410 14.52 -22.47 30.60
N ILE A 411 15.67 -21.76 30.62
CA ILE A 411 16.09 -20.99 31.81
C ILE A 411 15.07 -19.89 32.15
N MET A 412 14.55 -19.17 31.14
CA MET A 412 13.48 -18.19 31.36
C MET A 412 12.21 -18.84 31.89
N MET A 413 11.85 -20.03 31.43
CA MET A 413 10.68 -20.76 31.94
C MET A 413 10.89 -21.23 33.39
N CYS A 414 12.09 -21.70 33.72
CA CYS A 414 12.45 -22.04 35.10
C CYS A 414 12.31 -20.82 36.03
N ALA A 415 12.74 -19.64 35.58
CA ALA A 415 12.60 -18.40 36.34
C ALA A 415 11.13 -18.01 36.57
N ILE A 416 10.25 -18.24 35.59
CA ILE A 416 8.80 -18.05 35.75
C ILE A 416 8.21 -19.09 36.72
N GLY A 417 8.66 -20.35 36.62
CA GLY A 417 8.25 -21.44 37.50
C GLY A 417 8.63 -21.23 38.96
N SER A 418 9.77 -20.57 39.21
CA SER A 418 10.27 -20.24 40.55
C SER A 418 9.73 -18.93 41.13
N GLN A 419 8.59 -18.44 40.65
CA GLN A 419 7.99 -17.15 41.05
C GLN A 419 8.96 -15.97 40.91
N TYR A 420 9.78 -15.96 39.86
CA TYR A 420 10.78 -14.92 39.59
C TYR A 420 11.94 -14.82 40.60
N ASP A 421 12.14 -15.81 41.47
CA ASP A 421 13.34 -15.91 42.33
C ASP A 421 14.57 -16.41 41.55
N VAL A 422 15.05 -15.59 40.61
CA VAL A 422 16.18 -15.92 39.72
C VAL A 422 17.48 -16.16 40.48
N MET A 423 17.66 -15.47 41.62
CA MET A 423 18.89 -15.54 42.41
C MET A 423 19.00 -16.88 43.15
N ASN A 424 17.90 -17.37 43.73
CA ASN A 424 17.92 -18.62 44.47
C ASN A 424 17.59 -19.86 43.61
N MET A 425 17.15 -19.67 42.36
CA MET A 425 16.89 -20.77 41.41
C MET A 425 18.08 -21.74 41.24
N TYR A 426 19.31 -21.24 41.39
CA TYR A 426 20.53 -22.04 41.23
C TYR A 426 21.03 -22.68 42.55
N SER A 427 20.67 -22.10 43.69
CA SER A 427 21.21 -22.48 45.01
C SER A 427 20.23 -23.30 45.85
N LYS A 428 18.92 -23.06 45.75
CA LYS A 428 17.87 -23.77 46.48
C LYS A 428 17.19 -24.83 45.60
N VAL A 429 16.72 -25.90 46.24
CA VAL A 429 15.93 -26.94 45.57
C VAL A 429 14.50 -26.44 45.42
N HIS A 430 14.19 -25.85 44.27
CA HIS A 430 12.81 -25.56 43.86
C HIS A 430 12.20 -26.83 43.25
N THR A 431 11.22 -27.42 43.93
CA THR A 431 10.45 -28.59 43.44
C THR A 431 9.24 -28.20 42.59
N GLU A 432 9.09 -26.90 42.32
CA GLU A 432 8.04 -26.37 41.47
C GLU A 432 8.19 -26.88 40.03
N SER A 433 7.04 -27.04 39.37
CA SER A 433 6.95 -27.48 37.99
C SER A 433 7.35 -26.34 37.04
N VAL A 434 8.15 -26.64 36.03
CA VAL A 434 8.51 -25.66 35.00
C VAL A 434 7.34 -25.50 34.01
N PRO A 435 6.75 -24.29 33.87
CA PRO A 435 5.64 -24.05 32.97
C PRO A 435 5.91 -24.53 31.54
N TRP A 436 4.94 -25.23 30.96
CA TRP A 436 4.95 -25.88 29.63
C TRP A 436 6.01 -26.95 29.40
N VAL A 437 7.17 -26.89 30.05
CA VAL A 437 8.20 -27.93 29.96
C VAL A 437 7.72 -29.22 30.62
N THR A 438 6.97 -29.13 31.72
CA THR A 438 6.33 -30.29 32.36
C THR A 438 5.23 -30.93 31.52
N ILE A 439 4.63 -30.21 30.56
CA ILE A 439 3.68 -30.80 29.60
C ILE A 439 4.38 -31.82 28.70
N PHE A 440 5.62 -31.53 28.31
CA PHE A 440 6.38 -32.40 27.39
C PHE A 440 7.24 -33.43 28.11
N LEU A 441 7.83 -33.07 29.25
CA LEU A 441 8.75 -33.93 29.99
C LEU A 441 8.07 -34.68 31.13
N GLY A 442 6.89 -34.26 31.60
CA GLY A 442 6.20 -34.85 32.76
C GLY A 442 6.60 -34.20 34.09
N GLU A 443 6.04 -34.68 35.20
CA GLU A 443 6.19 -34.04 36.53
C GLU A 443 7.59 -34.16 37.15
N TRP A 444 8.47 -35.03 36.62
CA TRP A 444 9.87 -35.10 37.08
C TRP A 444 10.69 -33.88 36.67
N ALA A 445 10.17 -33.08 35.73
CA ALA A 445 10.80 -31.87 35.22
C ALA A 445 10.65 -30.71 36.22
N GLN A 446 11.40 -30.82 37.32
CA GLN A 446 11.50 -29.80 38.37
C GLN A 446 12.51 -28.70 37.99
N VAL A 447 12.24 -27.48 38.47
CA VAL A 447 13.06 -26.28 38.21
C VAL A 447 14.55 -26.52 38.46
N TRP A 448 14.95 -27.17 39.55
CA TRP A 448 16.37 -27.34 39.88
C TRP A 448 17.13 -28.26 38.90
N ILE A 449 16.49 -29.33 38.39
CA ILE A 449 17.09 -30.29 37.46
C ILE A 449 17.25 -29.64 36.10
N ILE A 450 16.13 -29.10 35.59
CA ILE A 450 16.07 -28.52 34.25
C ILE A 450 17.03 -27.34 34.13
N THR A 451 17.08 -26.47 35.14
CA THR A 451 17.97 -25.30 35.11
C THR A 451 19.44 -25.72 34.94
N ARG A 452 19.90 -26.76 35.65
CA ARG A 452 21.29 -27.25 35.52
C ARG A 452 21.56 -27.86 34.15
N ILE A 453 20.63 -28.66 33.62
CA ILE A 453 20.73 -29.24 32.28
C ILE A 453 20.78 -28.13 31.22
N ALA A 454 19.93 -27.10 31.36
CA ALA A 454 19.85 -26.00 30.42
C ALA A 454 21.14 -25.16 30.41
N VAL A 455 21.73 -24.86 31.57
CA VAL A 455 23.02 -24.15 31.66
C VAL A 455 24.13 -24.93 30.98
N VAL A 456 24.24 -26.24 31.24
CA VAL A 456 25.24 -27.10 30.58
C VAL A 456 25.02 -27.12 29.06
N THR A 457 23.77 -27.20 28.62
CA THR A 457 23.41 -27.19 27.19
C THR A 457 23.76 -25.87 26.51
N VAL A 458 23.51 -24.74 27.18
CA VAL A 458 23.88 -23.40 26.69
C VAL A 458 25.39 -23.29 26.53
N ILE A 459 26.16 -23.66 27.57
CA ILE A 459 27.63 -23.61 27.54
C ILE A 459 28.17 -24.51 26.42
N ALA A 460 27.68 -25.74 26.32
CA ALA A 460 28.08 -26.67 25.26
C ALA A 460 27.78 -26.12 23.86
N SER A 461 26.61 -25.52 23.67
CA SER A 461 26.20 -24.93 22.38
C SER A 461 27.11 -23.77 21.98
N VAL A 462 27.42 -22.86 22.91
CA VAL A 462 28.35 -21.75 22.68
C VAL A 462 29.74 -22.26 22.32
N VAL A 463 30.25 -23.28 23.04
CA VAL A 463 31.56 -23.89 22.76
C VAL A 463 31.61 -24.51 21.35
N ILE A 464 30.57 -25.26 20.95
CA ILE A 464 30.51 -25.85 19.61
C ILE A 464 30.46 -24.75 18.53
N MET A 465 29.69 -23.68 18.75
CA MET A 465 29.63 -22.54 17.82
C MET A 465 30.96 -21.81 17.70
N MET A 466 31.68 -21.60 18.81
CA MET A 466 33.02 -20.99 18.78
C MET A 466 34.00 -21.84 17.97
N ILE A 467 34.04 -23.16 18.21
CA ILE A 467 34.91 -24.08 17.46
C ILE A 467 34.53 -24.07 15.97
N GLY A 468 33.23 -24.13 15.67
CA GLY A 468 32.69 -24.07 14.33
C GLY A 468 33.07 -22.82 13.55
N GLY A 469 32.86 -21.65 14.17
CA GLY A 469 33.18 -20.36 13.57
C GLY A 469 34.68 -20.19 13.32
N ILE A 470 35.53 -20.61 14.26
CA ILE A 470 37.00 -20.58 14.08
C ILE A 470 37.42 -21.52 12.94
N MET A 471 36.84 -22.72 12.86
CA MET A 471 37.10 -23.63 11.75
C MET A 471 36.65 -23.07 10.40
N HIS A 472 35.51 -22.36 10.35
CA HIS A 472 35.01 -21.71 9.14
C HIS A 472 35.92 -20.56 8.71
N ALA A 473 36.29 -19.66 9.62
CA ALA A 473 37.19 -18.54 9.36
C ALA A 473 38.57 -19.00 8.87
N LYS A 474 39.07 -20.13 9.39
CA LYS A 474 40.33 -20.73 8.92
C LYS A 474 40.23 -21.32 7.52
N LYS A 475 39.03 -21.74 7.09
CA LYS A 475 38.78 -22.36 5.78
C LYS A 475 38.48 -21.33 4.68
N HIS A 476 37.91 -20.19 5.05
CA HIS A 476 37.61 -19.07 4.15
C HIS A 476 38.31 -17.79 4.66
N PRO A 477 39.63 -17.66 4.47
CA PRO A 477 40.40 -16.51 4.96
C PRO A 477 40.01 -15.19 4.24
N GLU A 478 39.25 -15.25 3.15
CA GLU A 478 38.72 -14.07 2.44
C GLU A 478 37.65 -13.30 3.24
N ASP A 479 37.00 -13.94 4.22
CA ASP A 479 35.98 -13.29 5.07
C ASP A 479 36.60 -12.39 6.18
N GLY A 480 37.93 -12.43 6.37
CA GLY A 480 38.65 -11.51 7.26
C GLY A 480 38.30 -11.60 8.75
N ALA A 481 37.55 -12.61 9.18
CA ALA A 481 37.09 -12.74 10.57
C ALA A 481 38.21 -13.27 11.49
N ASP A 482 38.71 -12.40 12.37
CA ASP A 482 39.66 -12.79 13.43
C ASP A 482 38.99 -13.73 14.44
N PRO A 483 39.66 -14.78 14.96
CA PRO A 483 39.08 -15.68 15.96
C PRO A 483 38.46 -14.98 17.18
N ALA A 484 39.00 -13.84 17.63
CA ALA A 484 38.40 -13.09 18.73
C ALA A 484 37.07 -12.44 18.34
N SER A 485 36.95 -11.96 17.09
CA SER A 485 35.69 -11.39 16.57
C SER A 485 34.58 -12.44 16.50
N VAL A 486 34.91 -13.67 16.07
CA VAL A 486 33.98 -14.80 16.03
C VAL A 486 33.52 -15.21 17.43
N ILE A 487 34.43 -15.26 18.41
CA ILE A 487 34.09 -15.56 19.80
C ILE A 487 33.13 -14.51 20.36
N MET A 488 33.40 -13.22 20.11
CA MET A 488 32.52 -12.13 20.55
C MET A 488 31.16 -12.16 19.88
N GLU A 489 31.09 -12.45 18.58
CA GLU A 489 29.85 -12.59 17.84
C GLU A 489 28.99 -13.75 18.38
N VAL A 490 29.61 -14.90 18.64
CA VAL A 490 28.90 -16.08 19.18
C VAL A 490 28.47 -15.85 20.63
N PHE A 491 29.36 -15.33 21.49
CA PHE A 491 29.08 -15.18 22.92
C PHE A 491 28.11 -14.04 23.20
N LEU A 492 28.42 -12.82 22.74
CA LEU A 492 27.57 -11.65 22.98
C LEU A 492 26.49 -11.51 21.91
N GLY A 493 26.88 -11.55 20.63
CA GLY A 493 25.97 -11.30 19.52
C GLY A 493 24.78 -12.28 19.53
N LYS A 494 25.05 -13.58 19.38
CA LYS A 494 23.98 -14.60 19.28
C LYS A 494 23.15 -14.76 20.56
N THR A 495 23.78 -14.68 21.74
CA THR A 495 23.06 -14.76 23.02
C THR A 495 22.12 -13.57 23.23
N VAL A 496 22.61 -12.34 23.02
CA VAL A 496 21.79 -11.12 23.13
C VAL A 496 20.70 -11.10 22.08
N GLU A 497 21.03 -11.51 20.84
CA GLU A 497 20.07 -11.64 19.75
C GLU A 497 18.92 -12.59 20.13
N CYS A 498 19.20 -13.76 20.72
CA CYS A 498 18.19 -14.72 21.18
C CYS A 498 17.24 -14.13 22.24
N LEU A 499 17.77 -13.38 23.20
CA LEU A 499 16.98 -12.71 24.23
C LEU A 499 16.11 -11.59 23.63
N ALA A 500 16.70 -10.72 22.81
CA ALA A 500 16.01 -9.60 22.18
C ALA A 500 14.82 -10.07 21.33
N HIS A 501 15.01 -11.13 20.52
CA HIS A 501 13.94 -11.70 19.71
C HIS A 501 12.80 -12.27 20.56
N THR A 502 13.12 -12.94 21.67
CA THR A 502 12.08 -13.51 22.56
C THR A 502 11.27 -12.41 23.23
N ILE A 503 11.94 -11.37 23.74
CA ILE A 503 11.28 -10.23 24.39
C ILE A 503 10.41 -9.45 23.39
N SER A 504 10.77 -9.40 22.10
CA SER A 504 9.96 -8.71 21.07
C SER A 504 8.54 -9.28 20.97
N TYR A 505 8.33 -10.58 21.25
CA TYR A 505 7.00 -11.21 21.24
C TYR A 505 6.10 -10.80 22.42
N ALA A 506 6.66 -10.22 23.49
CA ALA A 506 5.85 -9.61 24.55
C ALA A 506 4.90 -8.52 24.00
N ARG A 507 5.25 -7.95 22.84
CA ARG A 507 4.39 -6.98 22.13
C ARG A 507 3.03 -7.56 21.74
N LEU A 508 2.92 -8.86 21.47
CA LEU A 508 1.62 -9.49 21.21
C LEU A 508 0.67 -9.29 22.40
N GLY A 509 1.18 -9.53 23.62
CA GLY A 509 0.42 -9.34 24.85
C GLY A 509 0.17 -7.88 25.21
N ILE A 510 1.18 -7.01 25.04
CA ILE A 510 1.03 -5.56 25.30
C ILE A 510 -0.06 -4.96 24.42
N MET A 511 -0.14 -5.33 23.14
CA MET A 511 -1.16 -4.79 22.24
C MET A 511 -2.57 -5.23 22.63
N LEU A 512 -2.76 -6.46 23.10
CA LEU A 512 -4.04 -6.92 23.65
C LEU A 512 -4.46 -6.10 24.88
N LEU A 513 -3.51 -5.83 25.78
CA LEU A 513 -3.78 -5.03 26.99
C LEU A 513 -4.13 -3.58 26.66
N VAL A 514 -3.43 -2.98 25.69
CA VAL A 514 -3.73 -1.62 25.22
C VAL A 514 -5.13 -1.58 24.59
N HIS A 515 -5.47 -2.57 23.77
CA HIS A 515 -6.79 -2.69 23.15
C HIS A 515 -7.91 -2.74 24.19
N ALA A 516 -7.80 -3.66 25.17
CA ALA A 516 -8.77 -3.78 26.26
C ALA A 516 -8.87 -2.49 27.10
N ALA A 517 -7.73 -1.86 27.41
CA ALA A 517 -7.72 -0.61 28.17
C ALA A 517 -8.40 0.56 27.42
N LEU A 518 -8.20 0.69 26.10
CA LEU A 518 -8.86 1.72 25.31
C LEU A 518 -10.37 1.48 25.20
N LEU A 519 -10.80 0.23 25.01
CA LEU A 519 -12.20 -0.15 24.99
C LEU A 519 -12.89 0.16 26.32
N LEU A 520 -12.26 -0.22 27.43
CA LEU A 520 -12.73 0.10 28.79
C LEU A 520 -12.83 1.62 29.00
N THR A 521 -11.86 2.38 28.49
CA THR A 521 -11.87 3.86 28.59
C THR A 521 -13.04 4.47 27.81
N VAL A 522 -13.30 4.01 26.58
CA VAL A 522 -14.44 4.49 25.77
C VAL A 522 -15.77 4.13 26.41
N ASN A 523 -15.89 2.92 26.96
CA ASN A 523 -17.10 2.45 27.62
C ASN A 523 -17.37 3.21 28.94
N ASN A 524 -16.33 3.49 29.73
CA ASN A 524 -16.44 4.31 30.93
C ASN A 524 -16.76 5.79 30.61
N ALA A 525 -16.24 6.32 29.51
CA ALA A 525 -16.58 7.66 29.04
C ALA A 525 -18.05 7.73 28.58
N PHE A 526 -18.54 6.69 27.92
CA PHE A 526 -19.94 6.58 27.50
C PHE A 526 -20.91 6.58 28.69
N THR A 527 -20.63 5.77 29.72
CA THR A 527 -21.46 5.72 30.93
C THR A 527 -21.43 7.05 31.69
N SER A 528 -20.27 7.72 31.76
CA SER A 528 -20.10 9.01 32.43
C SER A 528 -20.82 10.18 31.74
N LEU A 529 -21.02 10.12 30.42
CA LEU A 529 -21.67 11.17 29.61
C LEU A 529 -23.21 11.06 29.57
N GLY A 530 -23.81 10.20 30.40
CA GLY A 530 -25.26 10.03 30.49
C GLY A 530 -25.83 8.90 29.64
N GLY A 531 -24.99 8.00 29.12
CA GLY A 531 -25.43 6.80 28.41
C GLY A 531 -26.27 7.08 27.16
N VAL A 532 -27.25 6.22 26.89
CA VAL A 532 -28.03 6.23 25.63
C VAL A 532 -28.88 7.50 25.45
N GLU A 533 -29.23 8.19 26.54
CA GLU A 533 -30.09 9.40 26.51
C GLU A 533 -29.35 10.66 26.04
N SER A 534 -28.02 10.65 26.08
CA SER A 534 -27.16 11.74 25.62
C SER A 534 -26.69 11.50 24.19
N GLY A 535 -27.11 12.37 23.26
CA GLY A 535 -26.62 12.33 21.87
C GLY A 535 -25.09 12.45 21.77
N GLY A 536 -24.45 13.14 22.72
CA GLY A 536 -23.00 13.25 22.82
C GLY A 536 -22.33 11.93 23.22
N ALA A 537 -22.93 11.17 24.14
CA ALA A 537 -22.44 9.85 24.51
C ALA A 537 -22.54 8.87 23.34
N MET A 538 -23.63 8.88 22.58
CA MET A 538 -23.80 8.01 21.41
C MET A 538 -22.80 8.35 20.28
N ALA A 539 -22.51 9.63 20.07
CA ALA A 539 -21.46 10.06 19.15
C ALA A 539 -20.07 9.58 19.62
N MET A 540 -19.80 9.64 20.92
CA MET A 540 -18.53 9.18 21.51
C MET A 540 -18.35 7.67 21.38
N ILE A 541 -19.37 6.85 21.65
CA ILE A 541 -19.20 5.38 21.57
C ILE A 541 -19.00 4.91 20.12
N ILE A 542 -19.73 5.49 19.16
CA ILE A 542 -19.56 5.14 17.74
C ILE A 542 -18.22 5.64 17.23
N GLY A 543 -17.88 6.91 17.49
CA GLY A 543 -16.63 7.52 17.04
C GLY A 543 -15.40 6.90 17.70
N GLY A 544 -15.50 6.58 19.00
CA GLY A 544 -14.46 5.93 19.78
C GLY A 544 -14.19 4.51 19.29
N ASN A 545 -15.22 3.68 19.13
CA ASN A 545 -15.07 2.33 18.59
C ASN A 545 -14.53 2.33 17.16
N LEU A 546 -15.02 3.22 16.29
CA LEU A 546 -14.51 3.34 14.93
C LEU A 546 -13.04 3.79 14.90
N GLY A 547 -12.68 4.76 15.75
CA GLY A 547 -11.31 5.25 15.89
C GLY A 547 -10.34 4.18 16.38
N ILE A 548 -10.73 3.45 17.44
CA ILE A 548 -9.97 2.30 17.96
C ILE A 548 -9.79 1.25 16.86
N MET A 549 -10.87 0.83 16.21
CA MET A 549 -10.81 -0.18 15.16
C MET A 549 -9.88 0.23 14.01
N MET A 550 -9.92 1.49 13.57
CA MET A 550 -9.07 1.99 12.48
C MET A 550 -7.60 2.10 12.89
N ILE A 551 -7.32 2.71 14.05
CA ILE A 551 -5.95 3.00 14.49
C ILE A 551 -5.29 1.71 14.98
N GLU A 552 -5.91 1.01 15.93
CA GLU A 552 -5.33 -0.20 16.49
C GLU A 552 -5.34 -1.35 15.50
N GLY A 553 -6.40 -1.51 14.70
CA GLY A 553 -6.42 -2.52 13.64
C GLY A 553 -5.25 -2.39 12.68
N LEU A 554 -4.83 -1.14 12.37
CA LEU A 554 -3.62 -0.85 11.57
C LEU A 554 -2.32 -1.08 12.36
N ILE A 555 -2.24 -0.66 13.62
CA ILE A 555 -1.05 -0.87 14.45
C ILE A 555 -0.80 -2.36 14.64
N VAL A 556 -1.81 -3.14 15.00
CA VAL A 556 -1.74 -4.59 15.15
C VAL A 556 -1.33 -5.26 13.84
N TYR A 557 -1.87 -4.79 12.70
CA TYR A 557 -1.43 -5.25 11.39
C TYR A 557 0.07 -5.01 11.15
N ILE A 558 0.57 -3.79 11.42
CA ILE A 558 2.00 -3.44 11.26
C ILE A 558 2.88 -4.27 12.21
N GLN A 559 2.41 -4.50 13.43
CA GLN A 559 3.17 -5.29 14.41
C GLN A 559 3.20 -6.77 14.06
N SER A 560 2.10 -7.33 13.55
CA SER A 560 2.08 -8.70 13.04
C SER A 560 3.01 -8.85 11.83
N LEU A 561 3.04 -7.87 10.90
CA LEU A 561 4.05 -7.83 9.84
C LEU A 561 5.45 -7.84 10.44
N ARG A 562 5.75 -6.94 11.38
CA ARG A 562 7.09 -6.81 11.97
C ARG A 562 7.59 -8.16 12.49
N LEU A 563 6.78 -8.86 13.29
CA LEU A 563 7.12 -10.18 13.86
C LEU A 563 7.43 -11.24 12.81
N HIS A 564 6.84 -11.16 11.62
CA HIS A 564 7.21 -12.03 10.52
C HIS A 564 8.48 -11.52 9.83
N LEU A 565 8.52 -10.24 9.45
CA LEU A 565 9.58 -9.66 8.62
C LEU A 565 10.95 -9.60 9.32
N TYR A 566 10.98 -9.18 10.58
CA TYR A 566 12.23 -8.92 11.30
C TYR A 566 12.66 -10.09 12.18
N GLU A 567 11.72 -10.80 12.79
CA GLU A 567 12.04 -11.90 13.71
C GLU A 567 12.04 -13.28 13.02
N PHE A 568 11.29 -13.48 11.93
CA PHE A 568 11.21 -14.77 11.24
C PHE A 568 11.99 -14.81 9.91
N PHE A 569 11.74 -13.89 8.99
CA PHE A 569 12.37 -13.89 7.67
C PHE A 569 13.90 -13.77 7.78
N THR A 570 14.39 -12.86 8.62
CA THR A 570 15.83 -12.61 8.83
C THR A 570 16.64 -13.84 9.24
N LYS A 571 16.00 -14.86 9.83
CA LYS A 571 16.70 -16.04 10.37
C LYS A 571 17.10 -17.06 9.31
N TRP A 572 16.44 -17.06 8.16
CA TRP A 572 16.63 -18.13 7.17
C TRP A 572 16.38 -17.73 5.72
N TYR A 573 15.68 -16.62 5.48
CA TYR A 573 15.26 -16.18 4.16
C TYR A 573 16.30 -15.27 3.53
N THR A 574 16.80 -15.60 2.33
CA THR A 574 17.64 -14.66 1.57
C THR A 574 16.89 -13.96 0.45
N GLY A 575 15.90 -14.63 -0.16
CA GLY A 575 15.04 -14.03 -1.18
C GLY A 575 15.82 -13.49 -2.40
N GLY A 576 15.20 -12.57 -3.14
CA GLY A 576 15.83 -11.86 -4.27
C GLY A 576 15.80 -12.58 -5.61
N SER A 577 14.99 -13.63 -5.77
CA SER A 577 14.79 -14.30 -7.07
C SER A 577 13.81 -13.54 -7.97
N GLN A 578 13.83 -13.85 -9.27
CA GLN A 578 12.85 -13.33 -10.21
C GLN A 578 11.53 -14.10 -10.13
N PRO A 579 10.37 -13.42 -10.19
CA PRO A 579 9.08 -14.09 -10.19
C PRO A 579 8.87 -14.81 -11.52
N PHE A 580 8.22 -15.97 -11.46
CA PHE A 580 7.69 -16.61 -12.66
C PHE A 580 6.55 -15.78 -13.25
N ARG A 581 6.87 -14.99 -14.28
CA ARG A 581 5.88 -14.21 -15.04
C ARG A 581 5.25 -15.10 -16.11
N GLN A 582 3.98 -15.41 -15.93
CA GLN A 582 3.20 -16.12 -16.95
C GLN A 582 3.07 -15.24 -18.19
N ILE A 583 3.18 -15.84 -19.38
CA ILE A 583 2.83 -15.19 -20.65
C ILE A 583 1.30 -15.20 -20.77
N ARG A 584 0.64 -14.51 -19.86
CA ARG A 584 -0.79 -14.26 -19.88
C ARG A 584 -0.96 -12.74 -19.89
N PRO A 585 -1.63 -12.17 -20.90
CA PRO A 585 -1.86 -10.73 -20.92
C PRO A 585 -2.66 -10.32 -19.68
N GLU A 586 -2.23 -9.26 -19.01
CA GLU A 586 -2.97 -8.69 -17.89
C GLU A 586 -4.23 -8.02 -18.44
N LEU A 587 -5.38 -8.44 -17.92
CA LEU A 587 -6.67 -7.90 -18.32
C LEU A 587 -7.12 -6.91 -17.27
N ILE A 588 -7.32 -5.66 -17.68
CA ILE A 588 -7.64 -4.53 -16.78
C ILE A 588 -9.16 -4.37 -16.64
N TYR A 589 -9.92 -4.66 -17.69
CA TYR A 589 -11.34 -4.32 -17.75
C TYR A 589 -12.25 -5.56 -17.89
N ASN A 590 -11.79 -6.64 -18.51
CA ASN A 590 -12.58 -7.86 -18.67
C ASN A 590 -11.93 -9.09 -18.03
N GLN A 591 -12.76 -10.07 -17.67
CA GLN A 591 -12.29 -11.42 -17.34
C GLN A 591 -12.64 -12.34 -18.50
N PHE A 592 -11.65 -12.70 -19.32
CA PHE A 592 -11.84 -13.78 -20.29
C PHE A 592 -11.95 -15.11 -19.54
N VAL A 593 -13.16 -15.63 -19.42
CA VAL A 593 -13.38 -17.03 -19.08
C VAL A 593 -13.06 -17.84 -20.32
N TRP A 594 -11.82 -18.28 -20.43
CA TRP A 594 -11.43 -19.27 -21.43
C TRP A 594 -12.25 -20.53 -21.15
N LYS A 595 -13.31 -20.77 -21.93
CA LYS A 595 -14.02 -22.05 -21.89
C LYS A 595 -12.97 -23.12 -22.18
N ARG A 596 -12.65 -23.96 -21.19
CA ARG A 596 -11.96 -25.22 -21.44
C ARG A 596 -12.82 -25.96 -22.46
N LYS A 597 -12.29 -26.15 -23.66
CA LYS A 597 -12.77 -27.23 -24.52
C LYS A 597 -12.35 -28.56 -23.91
#